data_AF-M0AW20-F1
#
_entry.id   AF-M0AW20-F1
#
_cell.length_a   1.000
_cell.length_b   1.000
_cell.length_c   1.000
_cell.angle_alpha   90.00
_cell.angle_beta   90.00
_cell.angle_gamma   90.00
#
_symmetry.space_group_name_H-M   'P 1'
#
loop_
_entity.id
_entity.type
_entity.pdbx_description
1 polymer ?
#
loop_
_entity_poly.entity_id
_entity_poly.type
_entity_poly.pdbx_seq_one_letter_code
_entity_poly.pdbx_strand_id
1 'polypeptide(L)'
;MSEASYPELAEVSENEYEYAIAFHGTCDPTIQIGGQAPQSFREEVRDAINDALEGTDLNAVLGTDEYRVDGDNTLVNRLAMRCAIWIGQDEESREQYGMEIAEAVAGVLESRV
;
A
#
# COMPACT_ATOMS: atom_id res chain seq x y z
N MET A 1 -11.73 6.21 8.03
CA MET A 1 -11.40 6.06 9.46
C MET A 1 -11.29 7.44 10.07
N SER A 2 -11.70 7.62 11.33
CA SER A 2 -11.53 8.89 12.04
C SER A 2 -11.13 8.65 13.48
N GLU A 3 -10.52 9.67 14.07
CA GLU A 3 -10.04 9.72 15.45
C GLU A 3 -11.20 9.52 16.44
N ALA A 4 -12.43 9.84 16.03
CA ALA A 4 -13.64 9.59 16.82
C ALA A 4 -13.91 8.10 17.06
N SER A 5 -13.48 7.23 16.15
CA SER A 5 -13.59 5.76 16.29
C SER A 5 -12.26 5.10 16.64
N TYR A 6 -11.14 5.78 16.41
CA TYR A 6 -9.79 5.29 16.64
C TYR A 6 -8.97 6.36 17.37
N PRO A 7 -9.11 6.49 18.71
CA PRO A 7 -8.52 7.61 19.45
C PRO A 7 -6.99 7.72 19.32
N GLU A 8 -6.29 6.58 19.26
CA GLU A 8 -4.83 6.53 19.06
C GLU A 8 -4.40 6.98 17.65
N LEU A 9 -5.34 7.11 16.71
CA LEU A 9 -5.07 7.69 15.41
C LEU A 9 -4.63 9.15 15.49
N ALA A 10 -5.02 9.87 16.56
CA ALA A 10 -4.58 11.23 16.80
C ALA A 10 -3.04 11.28 16.96
N GLU A 11 -2.45 10.37 17.73
CA GLU A 11 -1.00 10.33 17.95
C GLU A 11 -0.21 10.10 16.65
N VAL A 12 -0.76 9.26 15.76
CA VAL A 12 -0.15 9.01 14.44
C VAL A 12 -0.40 10.18 13.49
N SER A 13 -1.60 10.77 13.50
CA SER A 13 -1.99 11.83 12.55
C SER A 13 -1.43 13.21 12.88
N GLU A 14 -0.90 13.40 14.10
CA GLU A 14 -0.18 14.60 14.50
C GLU A 14 1.25 14.66 13.93
N ASN A 15 1.74 13.55 13.37
CA ASN A 15 3.05 13.48 12.74
C ASN A 15 2.94 13.51 11.21
N GLU A 16 3.87 14.22 10.57
CA GLU A 16 4.02 14.19 9.12
C GLU A 16 5.03 13.11 8.73
N TYR A 17 4.67 12.23 7.80
CA TYR A 17 5.55 11.18 7.30
C TYR A 17 5.90 11.46 5.84
N GLU A 18 7.18 11.35 5.47
CA GLU A 18 7.56 11.53 4.05
C GLU A 18 6.86 10.48 3.17
N TYR A 19 6.81 9.25 3.66
CA TYR A 19 6.17 8.10 3.02
C TYR A 19 5.15 7.48 3.97
N ALA A 20 3.96 7.12 3.46
CA ALA A 20 3.00 6.31 4.21
C ALA A 20 2.47 5.17 3.34
N ILE A 21 2.41 3.97 3.92
CA ILE A 21 2.02 2.74 3.23
C ILE A 21 0.91 2.11 4.05
N ALA A 22 -0.18 1.74 3.39
CA ALA A 22 -1.30 1.05 4.03
C ALA A 22 -1.59 -0.28 3.34
N PHE A 23 -1.57 -1.36 4.13
CA PHE A 23 -1.97 -2.69 3.70
C PHE A 23 -3.44 -2.93 4.04
N HIS A 24 -4.22 -3.35 3.06
CA HIS A 24 -5.65 -3.57 3.16
C HIS A 24 -6.05 -4.95 2.64
N GLY A 25 -7.13 -5.49 3.20
CA GLY A 25 -7.82 -6.66 2.65
C GLY A 25 -8.85 -6.25 1.60
N THR A 26 -8.87 -6.95 0.48
CA THR A 26 -9.89 -6.84 -0.59
C THR A 26 -10.55 -8.20 -0.83
N CYS A 27 -11.68 -8.20 -1.55
CA CYS A 27 -12.31 -9.44 -2.01
C CYS A 27 -11.87 -9.84 -3.42
N ASP A 28 -11.20 -8.94 -4.15
CA ASP A 28 -10.71 -9.21 -5.49
C ASP A 28 -9.39 -9.99 -5.43
N PRO A 29 -9.26 -11.11 -6.18
CA PRO A 29 -8.11 -12.01 -6.17
C PRO A 29 -6.93 -11.44 -6.96
N THR A 30 -6.56 -10.20 -6.66
CA THR A 30 -5.45 -9.50 -7.32
C THR A 30 -4.88 -8.49 -6.33
N ILE A 31 -3.56 -8.42 -6.25
CA ILE A 31 -2.90 -7.41 -5.42
C ILE A 31 -2.94 -6.08 -6.17
N GLN A 32 -3.52 -5.04 -5.56
CA GLN A 32 -3.78 -3.75 -6.20
C GLN A 32 -2.96 -2.62 -5.57
N ILE A 33 -2.18 -1.89 -6.39
CA ILE A 33 -1.34 -0.78 -5.94
C ILE A 33 -1.95 0.57 -6.29
N GLY A 34 -2.53 1.21 -5.28
CA GLY A 34 -3.16 2.53 -5.33
C GLY A 34 -2.39 3.60 -4.55
N GLY A 35 -3.07 4.69 -4.21
CA GLY A 35 -2.54 5.82 -3.45
C GLY A 35 -2.10 7.01 -4.30
N GLN A 36 -1.84 8.13 -3.63
CA GLN A 36 -1.44 9.40 -4.24
C GLN A 36 0.00 9.45 -4.75
N ALA A 37 0.82 8.44 -4.45
CA ALA A 37 2.17 8.37 -5.00
C ALA A 37 2.18 8.49 -6.54
N PRO A 38 3.23 9.11 -7.11
CA PRO A 38 3.44 9.14 -8.55
C PRO A 38 3.37 7.73 -9.16
N GLN A 39 2.86 7.63 -10.38
CA GLN A 39 2.71 6.34 -11.05
C GLN A 39 4.01 5.51 -11.07
N SER A 40 5.15 6.14 -11.36
CA SER A 40 6.44 5.46 -11.37
C SER A 40 6.80 4.81 -10.04
N PHE A 41 6.41 5.41 -8.92
CA PHE A 41 6.66 4.82 -7.61
C PHE A 41 5.71 3.65 -7.31
N ARG A 42 4.45 3.74 -7.75
CA ARG A 42 3.52 2.60 -7.66
C ARG A 42 3.95 1.44 -8.55
N GLU A 43 4.52 1.72 -9.72
CA GLU A 43 5.09 0.71 -10.61
C GLU A 43 6.27 0.00 -9.96
N GLU A 44 7.17 0.74 -9.31
CA GLU A 44 8.30 0.14 -8.58
C GLU A 44 7.85 -0.77 -7.43
N VAL A 45 6.85 -0.34 -6.66
CA VAL A 45 6.26 -1.18 -5.60
C VAL A 45 5.60 -2.43 -6.19
N ARG A 46 4.82 -2.28 -7.28
CA ARG A 46 4.22 -3.40 -8.00
C ARG A 46 5.27 -4.39 -8.47
N ASP A 47 6.34 -3.90 -9.07
CA ASP A 47 7.41 -4.73 -9.64
C ASP A 47 8.17 -5.47 -8.56
N ALA A 48 8.52 -4.81 -7.45
CA ALA A 48 9.14 -5.47 -6.31
C ALA A 48 8.26 -6.59 -5.72
N ILE A 49 6.95 -6.37 -5.61
CA ILE A 49 6.02 -7.41 -5.16
C ILE A 49 5.96 -8.56 -6.16
N ASN A 50 5.89 -8.28 -7.47
CA ASN A 50 5.88 -9.32 -8.50
C ASN A 50 7.17 -10.15 -8.51
N ASP A 51 8.32 -9.53 -8.30
CA ASP A 51 9.60 -10.22 -8.20
C ASP A 51 9.63 -11.13 -6.96
N ALA A 52 9.09 -10.68 -5.82
CA ALA A 52 8.99 -11.49 -4.61
C ALA A 52 8.02 -12.67 -4.75
N LEU A 53 7.06 -12.58 -5.67
CA LEU A 53 6.06 -13.60 -5.97
C LEU A 53 6.41 -14.44 -7.22
N GLU A 54 7.63 -14.32 -7.74
CA GLU A 54 8.06 -15.07 -8.93
C GLU A 54 7.87 -16.58 -8.72
N GLY A 55 7.17 -17.23 -9.66
CA GLY A 55 6.86 -18.66 -9.59
C GLY A 55 5.56 -19.02 -8.88
N THR A 56 4.80 -18.03 -8.42
CA THR A 56 3.42 -18.20 -7.94
C THR A 56 2.40 -17.86 -9.04
N ASP A 57 1.11 -18.17 -8.80
CA ASP A 57 0.00 -17.75 -9.66
C ASP A 57 -0.54 -16.34 -9.29
N LEU A 58 0.07 -15.67 -8.31
CA LEU A 58 -0.34 -14.36 -7.82
C LEU A 58 0.43 -13.24 -8.52
N ASN A 59 -0.24 -12.11 -8.72
CA ASN A 59 0.38 -10.93 -9.31
C ASN A 59 -0.19 -9.63 -8.76
N ALA A 60 0.69 -8.64 -8.64
CA ALA A 60 0.37 -7.25 -8.35
C ALA A 60 0.16 -6.45 -9.64
N VAL A 61 -0.84 -5.58 -9.62
CA VAL A 61 -1.16 -4.65 -10.70
C VAL A 61 -1.38 -3.23 -10.15
N LEU A 62 -1.36 -2.23 -11.04
CA LEU A 62 -1.73 -0.88 -10.63
C LEU A 62 -3.25 -0.80 -10.45
N GLY A 63 -3.67 -0.26 -9.31
CA GLY A 63 -5.07 -0.01 -9.05
C GLY A 63 -5.64 1.08 -9.96
N THR A 64 -6.80 0.78 -10.55
CA THR A 64 -7.63 1.72 -11.32
C THR A 64 -9.00 1.88 -10.66
N ASP A 65 -9.76 2.90 -11.07
CA ASP A 65 -11.12 3.15 -10.58
C ASP A 65 -11.19 3.15 -9.04
N GLU A 66 -11.95 2.23 -8.44
CA GLU A 66 -12.08 2.13 -6.98
C GLU A 66 -10.77 1.72 -6.27
N TYR A 67 -9.86 1.04 -6.98
CA TYR A 67 -8.55 0.61 -6.47
C TYR A 67 -7.44 1.64 -6.70
N ARG A 68 -7.75 2.74 -7.39
CA ARG A 68 -6.80 3.85 -7.51
C ARG A 68 -6.50 4.47 -6.14
N VAL A 69 -7.52 4.59 -5.29
CA VAL A 69 -7.46 5.06 -3.89
C VAL A 69 -6.60 6.32 -3.70
N ASP A 70 -6.74 7.33 -4.58
CA ASP A 70 -5.96 8.57 -4.54
C ASP A 70 -6.72 9.78 -3.97
N GLY A 71 -7.89 9.56 -3.36
CA GLY A 71 -8.66 10.62 -2.70
C GLY A 71 -8.12 10.99 -1.30
N ASP A 72 -8.31 12.25 -0.92
CA ASP A 72 -7.85 12.82 0.37
C ASP A 72 -8.58 12.25 1.60
N ASN A 73 -9.69 11.54 1.41
CA ASN A 73 -10.42 10.89 2.50
C ASN A 73 -9.75 9.59 2.99
N THR A 74 -8.77 9.07 2.24
CA THR A 74 -8.03 7.87 2.63
C THR A 74 -6.92 8.26 3.60
N LEU A 75 -6.90 7.64 4.78
CA LEU A 75 -5.94 7.97 5.85
C LEU A 75 -4.49 8.02 5.36
N VAL A 76 -4.03 7.02 4.60
CA VAL A 76 -2.64 6.97 4.12
C VAL A 76 -2.25 8.19 3.29
N ASN A 77 -3.19 8.70 2.48
CA ASN A 77 -2.98 9.90 1.67
C ASN A 77 -2.93 11.17 2.53
N ARG A 78 -3.64 11.20 3.67
CA ARG A 78 -3.54 12.32 4.63
C ARG A 78 -2.23 12.33 5.40
N LEU A 79 -1.66 11.15 5.67
CA LEU A 79 -0.47 11.00 6.50
C LEU A 79 0.84 11.26 5.74
N ALA A 80 0.87 10.95 4.44
CA ALA A 80 2.07 11.13 3.63
C ALA A 80 2.21 12.57 3.11
N MET A 81 3.37 13.18 3.32
CA MET A 81 3.72 14.47 2.72
C MET A 81 4.07 14.33 1.25
N ARG A 82 4.75 13.23 0.89
CA ARG A 82 5.34 13.07 -0.45
C ARG A 82 4.70 11.94 -1.22
N CYS A 83 4.64 10.75 -0.63
CA CYS A 83 4.17 9.57 -1.34
C CYS A 83 3.34 8.66 -0.43
N ALA A 84 2.06 8.52 -0.77
CA ALA A 84 1.17 7.54 -0.16
C ALA A 84 0.95 6.34 -1.09
N ILE A 85 1.14 5.14 -0.57
CA ILE A 85 0.87 3.87 -1.26
C ILE A 85 -0.25 3.13 -0.52
N TRP A 86 -1.26 2.71 -1.28
CA TRP A 86 -2.32 1.83 -0.79
C TRP A 86 -2.16 0.46 -1.46
N ILE A 87 -2.20 -0.62 -0.67
CA ILE A 87 -2.02 -1.99 -1.17
C ILE A 87 -3.25 -2.81 -0.77
N GLY A 88 -4.08 -3.16 -1.73
CA GLY A 88 -5.17 -4.11 -1.57
C GLY A 88 -4.71 -5.53 -1.85
N GLN A 89 -5.01 -6.47 -0.97
CA GLN A 89 -4.63 -7.88 -1.09
C GLN A 89 -5.84 -8.74 -0.75
N ASP A 90 -6.09 -9.81 -1.50
CA ASP A 90 -7.09 -10.81 -1.13
C ASP A 90 -6.62 -11.69 0.04
N GLU A 91 -7.49 -12.59 0.49
CA GLU A 91 -7.18 -13.47 1.62
C GLU A 91 -6.02 -14.42 1.33
N GLU A 92 -5.98 -14.99 0.13
CA GLU A 92 -4.93 -15.94 -0.26
C GLU A 92 -3.56 -15.27 -0.25
N SER A 93 -3.45 -14.09 -0.88
CA SER A 93 -2.20 -13.31 -0.91
C SER A 93 -1.70 -12.98 0.50
N ARG A 94 -2.59 -12.59 1.41
CA ARG A 94 -2.21 -12.19 2.79
C ARG A 94 -1.76 -13.39 3.61
N GLU A 95 -2.47 -14.52 3.52
CA GLU A 95 -2.17 -15.69 4.35
C GLU A 95 -0.93 -16.42 3.89
N GLN A 96 -0.69 -16.50 2.58
CA GLN A 96 0.44 -17.23 2.04
C GLN A 96 1.72 -16.40 1.93
N TYR A 97 1.60 -15.10 1.57
CA TYR A 97 2.76 -14.28 1.19
C TYR A 97 2.78 -12.89 1.85
N GLY A 98 1.99 -12.68 2.91
CA GLY A 98 1.88 -11.36 3.53
C GLY A 98 3.20 -10.78 4.04
N MET A 99 4.15 -11.64 4.46
CA MET A 99 5.48 -11.19 4.90
C MET A 99 6.36 -10.80 3.70
N GLU A 100 6.40 -11.64 2.68
CA GLU A 100 7.18 -11.44 1.46
C GLU A 100 6.74 -10.15 0.75
N ILE A 101 5.44 -9.89 0.69
CA ILE A 101 4.87 -8.64 0.16
C ILE A 101 5.34 -7.44 1.00
N ALA A 102 5.29 -7.55 2.34
CA ALA A 102 5.71 -6.46 3.22
C ALA A 102 7.22 -6.17 3.14
N GLU A 103 8.04 -7.21 3.06
CA GLU A 103 9.50 -7.12 2.90
C GLU A 103 9.87 -6.50 1.54
N ALA A 104 9.19 -6.89 0.46
CA ALA A 104 9.40 -6.30 -0.86
C ALA A 104 9.11 -4.79 -0.85
N VAL A 105 8.00 -4.39 -0.23
CA VAL A 105 7.64 -2.97 -0.08
C VAL A 105 8.66 -2.23 0.79
N ALA A 106 9.12 -2.84 1.89
CA ALA A 106 10.15 -2.26 2.74
C ALA A 106 11.47 -2.04 1.97
N GLY A 107 11.90 -3.01 1.16
CA GLY A 107 13.12 -2.91 0.34
C GLY A 107 13.08 -1.74 -0.65
N VAL A 108 11.92 -1.47 -1.24
CA VAL A 108 11.76 -0.27 -2.09
C VAL A 108 11.94 1.02 -1.28
N LEU A 109 11.38 1.09 -0.07
CA LEU A 109 11.49 2.26 0.79
C LEU A 109 12.92 2.49 1.29
N GLU A 110 13.64 1.44 1.68
CA GLU A 110 15.03 1.52 2.14
C GLU A 110 15.97 2.11 1.08
N SER A 111 15.66 1.93 -0.21
CA SER A 111 16.43 2.54 -1.30
C SER A 111 16.24 4.06 -1.43
N ARG A 112 15.31 4.64 -0.66
CA ARG A 112 14.83 6.03 -0.77
C ARG A 112 15.02 6.87 0.50
N VAL A 113 15.40 6.26 1.62
CA VAL A 113 15.68 6.92 2.91
C VAL A 113 17.17 6.98 3.25
#